data_AF-A0A812WHS2-F1
#
_entry.id   AF-A0A812WHS2-F1
#
_cell.length_a   1.000
_cell.length_b   1.000
_cell.length_c   1.000
_cell.angle_alpha   90.00
_cell.angle_beta   90.00
_cell.angle_gamma   90.00
#
_symmetry.space_group_name_H-M   'P 1'
#
loop_
_entity.id
_entity.type
_entity.pdbx_description
1 polymer ?
#
loop_
_entity_poly.entity_id
_entity_poly.type
_entity_poly.pdbx_seq_one_letter_code
_entity_poly.pdbx_strand_id
1 'polypeptide(L)'
;MGLAPPDAVLLVRLAVTRSSPGRRPVFPASRVQAGIGMGQVVTFAQLLYVIRQFGVKWGEPFLTLLKMLDIVAFDVLLSSLSSIRCFAQFSALSLFIVQTCFFPCVLVVILALTHFCYSKVKRASGKEVPLRLFGRSMGFLAVLFFIAVCSMLLRPFRCKGHPNGLYTVVDYPDVFCDGQGVHLQMCLCGAFGLLAPLAFLSLCAWVIVVEFPRKVRAAEANFVRAWSFLAMRFRPGAQGFAVLFLFRNLIIVLCPLLPSETARMLTMNFILYVSLCCSSYVKPWRVRLSTHLDLMMHAGALTILDIGALFVPSADLPSSMLACVVIAILVATSLTLASLYGLLRHIISKTHKRYAFFMCHHKQAAGSLARLFKIELQHRSAKFRTFIDSDDLKDLSKLFNHVAHDVEKMVILGIVLPGFTMPDEAFRRHYAYAVGDVRDLSSLGIGLPEVTDTLKWLWTLDSLDLGVVSAESIDDVVSSLTQSSGTSICQGSKQKDVDAVILADPEDMEAVSTAFVLYDLLAPLLVGTASLKLAVLTRDQQIPTDSVCALLICSDGGLASKQVAEWLMQASYLTFCAVLPILVTDEFQFPSLSSFREIASSGIENGDAASYFRIIKAVFQE
;
A
#
# COMPACT_ATOMS: atom_id res chain seq x y z
N MET A 1 -6.92 -7.66 29.46
CA MET A 1 -7.88 -8.21 28.47
C MET A 1 -8.40 -9.49 29.10
N GLY A 2 -9.69 -9.56 29.41
CA GLY A 2 -10.28 -10.75 30.04
C GLY A 2 -10.54 -11.84 29.00
N LEU A 3 -10.45 -13.09 29.44
CA LEU A 3 -10.83 -14.28 28.68
C LEU A 3 -12.27 -14.16 28.17
N ALA A 4 -12.56 -14.74 27.00
CA ALA A 4 -13.93 -14.83 26.51
C ALA A 4 -14.73 -15.69 27.51
N PRO A 5 -15.95 -15.30 27.92
CA PRO A 5 -16.74 -16.11 28.84
C PRO A 5 -17.14 -17.44 28.15
N PRO A 6 -17.45 -18.50 28.93
CA PRO A 6 -17.78 -19.83 28.40
C PRO A 6 -18.97 -19.84 27.43
N ASP A 7 -19.87 -18.85 27.50
CA ASP A 7 -21.02 -18.75 26.59
C ASP A 7 -20.70 -18.03 25.26
N ALA A 8 -19.43 -17.73 24.97
CA ALA A 8 -19.06 -16.96 23.78
C ALA A 8 -19.38 -17.75 22.50
N VAL A 9 -20.23 -17.19 21.64
CA VAL A 9 -20.60 -17.80 20.37
C VAL A 9 -19.65 -17.29 19.29
N LEU A 10 -19.13 -18.18 18.45
CA LEU A 10 -18.35 -17.76 17.29
C LEU A 10 -19.27 -17.44 16.13
N LEU A 11 -19.22 -16.20 15.66
CA LEU A 11 -19.96 -15.76 14.49
C LEU A 11 -19.01 -15.64 13.29
N VAL A 12 -19.09 -16.60 12.37
CA VAL A 12 -18.38 -16.47 11.10
C VAL A 12 -19.15 -15.53 10.20
N ARG A 13 -18.67 -14.29 10.10
CA ARG A 13 -19.22 -13.34 9.13
C ARG A 13 -18.51 -13.50 7.81
N LEU A 14 -19.27 -14.03 6.85
CA LEU A 14 -18.81 -14.22 5.49
C LEU A 14 -18.88 -12.92 4.72
N ALA A 15 -17.76 -12.20 4.71
CA ALA A 15 -17.62 -11.04 3.86
C ALA A 15 -17.31 -11.43 2.41
N VAL A 16 -18.23 -12.05 1.66
CA VAL A 16 -18.01 -12.28 0.21
C VAL A 16 -18.16 -10.97 -0.57
N THR A 17 -17.30 -10.00 -0.26
CA THR A 17 -17.07 -8.91 -1.19
C THR A 17 -16.31 -9.47 -2.37
N ARG A 18 -17.03 -9.74 -3.46
CA ARG A 18 -16.47 -9.42 -4.78
C ARG A 18 -16.07 -7.97 -4.68
N SER A 19 -14.78 -7.72 -4.51
CA SER A 19 -14.25 -6.39 -4.21
C SER A 19 -14.93 -5.35 -5.09
N SER A 20 -15.86 -4.58 -4.54
CA SER A 20 -16.62 -3.66 -5.38
C SER A 20 -15.59 -2.64 -5.90
N PRO A 21 -15.49 -2.40 -7.22
CA PRO A 21 -14.41 -1.61 -7.80
C PRO A 21 -14.44 -0.12 -7.41
N GLY A 22 -15.30 0.29 -6.45
CA GLY A 22 -15.68 1.67 -6.20
C GLY A 22 -14.88 2.44 -5.16
N ARG A 23 -14.31 1.82 -4.11
CA ARG A 23 -13.79 2.58 -2.95
C ARG A 23 -12.61 1.91 -2.24
N ARG A 24 -11.46 1.76 -2.92
CA ARG A 24 -10.19 1.42 -2.25
C ARG A 24 -9.41 2.71 -1.95
N PRO A 25 -9.27 3.14 -0.68
CA PRO A 25 -8.53 4.35 -0.33
C PRO A 25 -7.01 4.19 -0.49
N VAL A 26 -6.51 2.95 -0.51
CA VAL A 26 -5.08 2.67 -0.64
C VAL A 26 -4.68 2.57 -2.11
N PHE A 27 -3.84 3.48 -2.57
CA PHE A 27 -3.27 3.43 -3.91
C PHE A 27 -2.29 2.26 -4.01
N PRO A 28 -2.46 1.35 -4.99
CA PRO A 28 -1.50 0.28 -5.20
C PRO A 28 -0.09 0.83 -5.33
N ALA A 29 0.86 0.22 -4.63
CA ALA A 29 2.27 0.58 -4.76
C ALA A 29 2.73 0.58 -6.22
N SER A 30 2.17 -0.30 -7.06
CA SER A 30 2.40 -0.36 -8.51
C SER A 30 1.86 0.86 -9.28
N ARG A 31 0.66 1.37 -8.94
CA ARG A 31 0.14 2.62 -9.52
C ARG A 31 0.95 3.83 -9.07
N VAL A 32 1.31 3.87 -7.78
CA VAL A 32 2.15 4.94 -7.23
C VAL A 32 3.51 4.93 -7.93
N GLN A 33 4.11 3.75 -8.13
CA GLN A 33 5.36 3.58 -8.88
C GLN A 33 5.23 4.10 -10.32
N ALA A 34 4.18 3.72 -11.06
CA ALA A 34 3.97 4.17 -12.42
C ALA A 34 3.81 5.70 -12.51
N GLY A 35 3.04 6.29 -11.59
CA GLY A 35 2.84 7.74 -11.53
C GLY A 35 4.11 8.52 -11.15
N ILE A 36 4.87 8.03 -10.16
CA ILE A 36 6.15 8.64 -9.77
C ILE A 36 7.16 8.51 -10.91
N GLY A 37 7.32 7.33 -11.50
CA GLY A 37 8.25 7.10 -12.60
C GLY A 37 7.96 7.99 -13.81
N MET A 38 6.69 8.12 -14.22
CA MET A 38 6.31 9.05 -15.28
C MET A 38 6.64 10.51 -14.92
N GLY A 39 6.41 10.91 -13.66
CA GLY A 39 6.80 12.23 -13.18
C GLY A 39 8.31 12.46 -13.23
N GLN A 40 9.11 11.44 -12.93
CA GLN A 40 10.57 11.49 -13.01
C GLN A 40 11.06 11.61 -14.46
N VAL A 41 10.43 10.92 -15.43
CA VAL A 41 10.72 11.09 -16.87
C VAL A 41 10.54 12.54 -17.30
N VAL A 42 9.39 13.14 -16.98
CA VAL A 42 9.11 14.54 -17.33
C VAL A 42 10.07 15.49 -16.62
N THR A 43 10.37 15.26 -15.34
CA THR A 43 11.34 16.08 -14.58
C THR A 43 12.73 16.00 -15.20
N PHE A 44 13.20 14.81 -15.61
CA PHE A 44 14.50 14.63 -16.25
C PHE A 44 14.57 15.34 -17.61
N ALA A 45 13.52 15.21 -18.42
CA ALA A 45 13.43 15.93 -19.69
C ALA A 45 13.46 17.46 -19.50
N GLN A 46 12.72 17.98 -18.52
CA GLN A 46 12.74 19.39 -18.15
C GLN A 46 14.10 19.85 -17.61
N LEU A 47 14.80 18.99 -16.86
CA LEU A 47 16.14 19.25 -16.37
C LEU A 47 17.15 19.41 -17.52
N LEU A 48 17.13 18.48 -18.49
CA LEU A 48 17.96 18.55 -19.69
C LEU A 48 17.62 19.78 -20.55
N TYR A 49 16.35 20.16 -20.62
CA TYR A 49 15.93 21.41 -21.27
C TYR A 49 16.56 22.64 -20.59
N VAL A 50 16.63 22.70 -19.26
CA VAL A 50 17.32 23.78 -18.54
C VAL A 50 18.83 23.76 -18.83
N ILE A 51 19.47 22.58 -18.87
CA ILE A 51 20.90 22.44 -19.19
C ILE A 51 21.24 22.99 -20.58
N ARG A 52 20.36 22.77 -21.57
CA ARG A 52 20.51 23.34 -22.92
C ARG A 52 20.63 24.88 -22.90
N GLN A 53 19.99 25.55 -21.94
CA GLN A 53 19.95 27.01 -21.87
C GLN A 53 21.25 27.64 -21.37
N PHE A 54 22.26 26.84 -20.97
CA PHE A 54 23.50 27.38 -20.43
C PHE A 54 24.40 28.04 -21.49
N GLY A 55 24.10 27.86 -22.78
CA GLY A 55 24.88 28.43 -23.89
C GLY A 55 26.07 27.57 -24.31
N VAL A 56 26.26 26.41 -23.67
CA VAL A 56 27.27 25.42 -24.05
C VAL A 56 27.04 25.00 -25.50
N LYS A 57 28.10 25.03 -26.30
CA LYS A 57 28.09 24.59 -27.72
C LYS A 57 28.07 23.07 -27.79
N TRP A 58 26.95 22.47 -27.43
CA TRP A 58 26.73 21.03 -27.56
C TRP A 58 26.89 20.61 -29.03
N GLY A 59 27.76 19.63 -29.29
CA GLY A 59 27.93 19.01 -30.60
C GLY A 59 26.85 17.97 -30.90
N GLU A 60 26.85 17.49 -32.15
CA GLU A 60 26.02 16.34 -32.54
C GLU A 60 26.64 15.03 -32.03
N PRO A 61 25.83 14.00 -31.68
CA PRO A 61 24.37 13.91 -31.80
C PRO A 61 23.57 14.44 -30.59
N PHE A 62 24.23 14.95 -29.55
CA PHE A 62 23.57 15.37 -28.31
C PHE A 62 22.66 16.58 -28.50
N LEU A 63 23.05 17.52 -29.37
CA LEU A 63 22.23 18.66 -29.72
C LEU A 63 20.88 18.23 -30.32
N THR A 64 20.86 17.24 -31.21
CA THR A 64 19.61 16.67 -31.76
C THR A 64 18.72 16.10 -30.66
N LEU A 65 19.29 15.36 -29.70
CA LEU A 65 18.53 14.85 -28.54
C LEU A 65 17.91 16.00 -27.73
N LEU A 66 18.69 17.04 -27.41
CA LEU A 66 18.22 18.21 -26.67
C LEU A 66 17.13 18.99 -27.43
N LYS A 67 17.15 18.97 -28.78
CA LYS A 67 16.06 19.52 -29.62
C LYS A 67 14.77 18.71 -29.53
N MET A 68 14.85 17.38 -29.47
CA MET A 68 13.66 16.55 -29.28
C MET A 68 12.97 16.80 -27.93
N LEU A 69 13.73 17.21 -26.90
CA LEU A 69 13.18 17.54 -25.58
C LEU A 69 12.37 18.85 -25.56
N ASP A 70 12.46 19.70 -26.57
CA ASP A 70 11.65 20.91 -26.71
C ASP A 70 10.14 20.58 -26.73
N ILE A 71 9.77 19.36 -27.16
CA ILE A 71 8.39 18.87 -27.11
C ILE A 71 7.91 18.77 -25.65
N VAL A 72 8.74 18.25 -24.75
CA VAL A 72 8.39 18.04 -23.33
C VAL A 72 8.38 19.38 -22.57
N ALA A 73 9.19 20.34 -23.02
CA ALA A 73 9.15 21.72 -22.53
C ALA A 73 8.03 22.57 -23.16
N PHE A 74 7.23 21.98 -24.07
CA PHE A 74 6.19 22.64 -24.86
C PHE A 74 6.70 23.77 -25.77
N ASP A 75 8.01 23.89 -25.94
CA ASP A 75 8.62 24.95 -26.72
C ASP A 75 8.31 24.80 -28.21
N VAL A 76 8.15 23.57 -28.71
CA VAL A 76 7.70 23.31 -30.09
C VAL A 76 6.28 23.85 -30.35
N LEU A 77 5.40 23.75 -29.36
CA LEU A 77 4.04 24.29 -29.46
C LEU A 77 4.06 25.82 -29.42
N LEU A 78 4.91 26.41 -28.58
CA LEU A 78 5.10 27.86 -28.48
C LEU A 78 5.79 28.43 -29.73
N SER A 79 6.74 27.71 -30.33
CA SER A 79 7.40 28.12 -31.57
C SER A 79 6.46 28.03 -32.76
N SER A 80 5.54 27.05 -32.78
CA SER A 80 4.46 27.01 -33.77
C SER A 80 3.56 28.26 -33.70
N LEU A 81 3.31 28.81 -32.50
CA LEU A 81 2.62 30.10 -32.36
C LEU A 81 3.45 31.27 -32.90
N SER A 82 4.78 31.18 -32.83
CA SER A 82 5.66 32.21 -33.40
C SER A 82 5.59 32.25 -34.93
N SER A 83 5.28 31.13 -35.60
CA SER A 83 5.03 31.09 -37.05
C SER A 83 3.83 31.94 -37.49
N ILE A 84 2.92 32.27 -36.57
CA ILE A 84 1.80 33.19 -36.83
C ILE A 84 2.31 34.61 -37.12
N ARG A 85 3.55 34.96 -36.70
CA ARG A 85 4.19 36.23 -37.04
C ARG A 85 4.31 36.47 -38.56
N CYS A 86 4.33 35.40 -39.36
CA CYS A 86 4.33 35.51 -40.82
C CYS A 86 3.01 36.08 -41.38
N PHE A 87 1.91 35.94 -40.64
CA PHE A 87 0.57 36.37 -41.07
C PHE A 87 0.04 37.59 -40.32
N ALA A 88 0.50 37.83 -39.09
CA ALA A 88 0.06 38.96 -38.28
C ALA A 88 1.24 39.57 -37.51
N GLN A 89 1.34 40.90 -37.54
CA GLN A 89 2.34 41.65 -36.78
C GLN A 89 1.99 41.66 -35.30
N PHE A 90 2.56 40.73 -34.54
CA PHE A 90 2.47 40.72 -33.08
C PHE A 90 3.71 41.37 -32.48
N SER A 91 3.50 42.32 -31.55
CA SER A 91 4.60 42.83 -30.71
C SER A 91 5.24 41.70 -29.90
N ALA A 92 6.55 41.80 -29.62
CA ALA A 92 7.26 40.80 -28.81
C ALA A 92 6.59 40.58 -27.44
N LEU A 93 6.12 41.66 -26.81
CA LEU A 93 5.36 41.63 -25.57
C LEU A 93 4.07 40.80 -25.70
N SER A 94 3.25 41.07 -26.72
CA SER A 94 2.00 40.33 -26.93
C SER A 94 2.24 38.84 -27.16
N LEU A 95 3.29 38.47 -27.92
CA LEU A 95 3.64 37.07 -28.12
C LEU A 95 4.08 36.43 -26.80
N PHE A 96 4.91 37.12 -26.01
CA PHE A 96 5.34 36.63 -24.71
C PHE A 96 4.16 36.39 -23.76
N ILE A 97 3.21 37.32 -23.68
CA ILE A 97 1.99 37.18 -22.86
C ILE A 97 1.15 36.00 -23.34
N VAL A 98 0.90 35.90 -24.65
CA VAL A 98 0.13 34.79 -25.23
C VAL A 98 0.81 33.46 -24.92
N GLN A 99 2.12 33.33 -25.17
CA GLN A 99 2.87 32.10 -24.90
C GLN A 99 2.81 31.72 -23.41
N THR A 100 2.99 32.71 -22.52
CA THR A 100 2.99 32.50 -21.07
C THR A 100 1.63 32.08 -20.52
N CYS A 101 0.54 32.68 -21.02
CA CYS A 101 -0.81 32.41 -20.53
C CYS A 101 -1.47 31.21 -21.23
N PHE A 102 -1.20 31.02 -22.52
CA PHE A 102 -1.86 30.00 -23.34
C PHE A 102 -1.63 28.60 -22.78
N PHE A 103 -0.38 28.25 -22.46
CA PHE A 103 -0.05 26.90 -22.03
C PHE A 103 -0.73 26.49 -20.69
N PRO A 104 -0.60 27.26 -19.60
CA PRO A 104 -1.33 26.97 -18.35
C PRO A 104 -2.85 26.92 -18.57
N CYS A 105 -3.41 27.84 -19.38
CA CYS A 105 -4.83 27.85 -19.69
C CYS A 105 -5.27 26.59 -20.43
N VAL A 106 -4.53 26.14 -21.45
CA VAL A 106 -4.85 24.92 -22.19
C VAL A 106 -4.81 23.70 -21.28
N LEU A 107 -3.81 23.58 -20.39
CA LEU A 107 -3.76 22.48 -19.43
C LEU A 107 -4.97 22.49 -18.48
N VAL A 108 -5.34 23.65 -17.95
CA VAL A 108 -6.51 23.83 -17.07
C VAL A 108 -7.79 23.44 -17.81
N VAL A 109 -7.96 23.89 -19.06
CA VAL A 109 -9.13 23.58 -19.88
C VAL A 109 -9.20 22.10 -20.21
N ILE A 110 -8.11 21.45 -20.63
CA ILE A 110 -8.07 20.00 -20.90
C ILE A 110 -8.44 19.21 -19.64
N LEU A 111 -7.90 19.59 -18.48
CA LEU A 111 -8.26 18.96 -17.21
C LEU A 111 -9.72 19.18 -16.85
N ALA A 112 -10.25 20.39 -17.05
CA ALA A 112 -11.64 20.72 -16.73
C ALA A 112 -12.60 19.92 -17.62
N LEU A 113 -12.32 19.84 -18.92
CA LEU A 113 -13.07 19.02 -19.89
C LEU A 113 -12.99 17.53 -19.53
N THR A 114 -11.79 17.02 -19.23
CA THR A 114 -11.61 15.62 -18.81
C THR A 114 -12.39 15.32 -17.53
N HIS A 115 -12.32 16.21 -16.54
CA HIS A 115 -13.07 16.06 -15.29
C HIS A 115 -14.57 16.14 -15.52
N PHE A 116 -15.04 17.05 -16.37
CA PHE A 116 -16.45 17.18 -16.74
C PHE A 116 -16.98 15.91 -17.42
N CYS A 117 -16.28 15.42 -18.45
CA CYS A 117 -16.60 14.17 -19.14
C CYS A 117 -16.61 12.98 -18.17
N TYR A 118 -15.57 12.84 -17.35
CA TYR A 118 -15.50 11.78 -16.34
C TYR A 118 -16.64 11.86 -15.32
N SER A 119 -16.98 13.08 -14.87
CA SER A 119 -18.08 13.31 -13.93
C SER A 119 -19.43 12.95 -14.54
N LYS A 120 -19.67 13.29 -15.81
CA LYS A 120 -20.89 12.90 -16.53
C LYS A 120 -21.01 11.38 -16.65
N VAL A 121 -19.94 10.69 -17.08
CA VAL A 121 -19.93 9.22 -17.19
C VAL A 121 -20.18 8.55 -15.83
N LYS A 122 -19.56 9.04 -14.76
CA LYS A 122 -19.76 8.48 -13.42
C LYS A 122 -21.12 8.79 -12.82
N ARG A 123 -21.66 9.98 -13.08
CA ARG A 123 -23.03 10.34 -12.68
C ARG A 123 -24.07 9.45 -13.35
N ALA A 124 -23.86 9.09 -14.62
CA ALA A 124 -24.70 8.09 -15.30
C ALA A 124 -24.66 6.71 -14.63
N SER A 125 -23.59 6.38 -13.91
CA SER A 125 -23.48 5.16 -13.08
C SER A 125 -23.94 5.36 -11.62
N GLY A 126 -24.64 6.46 -11.31
CA GLY A 126 -25.10 6.78 -9.95
C GLY A 126 -23.98 7.19 -8.97
N LYS A 127 -22.79 7.54 -9.46
CA LYS A 127 -21.64 7.91 -8.62
C LYS A 127 -21.27 9.38 -8.81
N GLU A 128 -21.31 10.14 -7.72
CA GLU A 128 -20.83 11.52 -7.72
C GLU A 128 -19.29 11.57 -7.72
N VAL A 129 -18.74 12.44 -8.57
CA VAL A 129 -17.30 12.71 -8.61
C VAL A 129 -17.04 13.99 -7.83
N PRO A 130 -16.26 13.93 -6.74
CA PRO A 130 -16.07 15.09 -5.91
C PRO A 130 -15.05 16.05 -6.54
N LEU A 131 -15.33 17.35 -6.51
CA LEU A 131 -14.48 18.41 -7.09
C LEU A 131 -13.02 18.39 -6.59
N ARG A 132 -12.79 17.87 -5.37
CA ARG A 132 -11.44 17.63 -4.82
C ARG A 132 -10.55 16.76 -5.72
N LEU A 133 -11.13 15.89 -6.55
CA LEU A 133 -10.38 15.11 -7.53
C LEU A 133 -9.75 16.02 -8.61
N PHE A 134 -10.48 17.02 -9.08
CA PHE A 134 -9.98 18.04 -9.99
C PHE A 134 -8.83 18.83 -9.37
N GLY A 135 -9.01 19.33 -8.14
CA GLY A 135 -7.97 20.06 -7.42
C GLY A 135 -6.69 19.24 -7.23
N ARG A 136 -6.84 17.94 -6.94
CA ARG A 136 -5.70 17.01 -6.85
C ARG A 136 -4.97 16.85 -8.19
N SER A 137 -5.70 16.69 -9.30
CA SER A 137 -5.12 16.59 -10.63
C SER A 137 -4.41 17.89 -11.04
N MET A 138 -4.99 19.04 -10.70
CA MET A 138 -4.40 20.36 -10.90
C MET A 138 -3.08 20.50 -10.15
N GLY A 139 -3.08 20.18 -8.86
CA GLY A 139 -1.86 20.19 -8.04
C GLY A 139 -0.79 19.24 -8.56
N PHE A 140 -1.19 18.06 -9.05
CA PHE A 140 -0.26 17.12 -9.69
C PHE A 140 0.39 17.73 -10.94
N LEU A 141 -0.39 18.35 -11.84
CA LEU A 141 0.14 19.02 -13.03
C LEU A 141 1.01 20.23 -12.68
N ALA A 142 0.62 21.03 -11.68
CA ALA A 142 1.39 22.18 -11.22
C ALA A 142 2.79 21.74 -10.73
N VAL A 143 2.88 20.64 -9.98
CA VAL A 143 4.17 20.05 -9.58
C VAL A 143 4.94 19.50 -10.79
N LEU A 144 4.24 18.84 -11.74
CA LEU A 144 4.86 18.20 -12.91
C LEU A 144 5.45 19.21 -13.90
N PHE A 145 4.80 20.36 -14.09
CA PHE A 145 5.21 21.39 -15.04
C PHE A 145 5.84 22.62 -14.38
N PHE A 146 6.21 22.51 -13.10
CA PHE A 146 6.78 23.61 -12.32
C PHE A 146 8.03 24.22 -12.98
N ILE A 147 8.98 23.37 -13.43
CA ILE A 147 10.21 23.80 -14.10
C ILE A 147 9.89 24.51 -15.43
N ALA A 148 9.00 23.92 -16.24
CA ALA A 148 8.64 24.47 -17.54
C ALA A 148 7.97 25.86 -17.41
N VAL A 149 7.01 26.01 -16.50
CA VAL A 149 6.30 27.28 -16.26
C VAL A 149 7.27 28.35 -15.74
N CYS A 150 8.12 28.03 -14.77
CA CYS A 150 9.09 29.01 -14.26
C CYS A 150 10.13 29.37 -15.33
N SER A 151 10.63 28.41 -16.10
CA SER A 151 11.58 28.67 -17.19
C SER A 151 10.98 29.57 -18.28
N MET A 152 9.69 29.43 -18.57
CA MET A 152 8.98 30.27 -19.54
C MET A 152 8.83 31.72 -19.04
N LEU A 153 8.47 31.89 -17.77
CA LEU A 153 8.34 33.20 -17.13
C LEU A 153 9.67 33.96 -17.01
N LEU A 154 10.79 33.22 -16.95
CA LEU A 154 12.13 33.77 -16.83
C LEU A 154 12.79 34.15 -18.16
N ARG A 155 12.14 33.90 -19.32
CA ARG A 155 12.70 34.22 -20.64
C ARG A 155 13.14 35.68 -20.83
N PRO A 156 12.38 36.70 -20.39
CA PRO A 156 12.78 38.10 -20.55
C PRO A 156 14.11 38.45 -19.89
N PHE A 157 14.48 37.73 -18.82
CA PHE A 157 15.70 37.98 -18.06
C PHE A 157 16.94 37.31 -18.67
N ARG A 158 16.79 36.57 -19.77
CA ARG A 158 17.89 35.85 -20.43
C ARG A 158 18.44 36.71 -21.55
N CYS A 159 19.53 37.40 -21.24
CA CYS A 159 20.20 38.29 -22.18
C CYS A 159 21.45 37.63 -22.76
N LYS A 160 21.69 37.87 -24.05
CA LYS A 160 22.91 37.45 -24.75
C LYS A 160 23.61 38.68 -25.33
N GLY A 161 24.90 38.80 -25.04
CA GLY A 161 25.76 39.83 -25.63
C GLY A 161 26.09 39.52 -27.08
N HIS A 162 26.13 40.57 -27.90
CA HIS A 162 26.52 40.53 -29.31
C HIS A 162 27.88 41.21 -29.52
N PRO A 163 28.58 40.93 -30.65
CA PRO A 163 29.88 41.53 -30.95
C PRO A 163 29.89 43.07 -31.03
N ASN A 164 28.73 43.69 -31.25
CA ASN A 164 28.56 45.14 -31.26
C ASN A 164 28.46 45.77 -29.85
N GLY A 165 28.59 44.97 -28.78
CA GLY A 165 28.48 45.42 -27.39
C GLY A 165 27.04 45.56 -26.87
N LEU A 166 26.03 45.31 -27.71
CA LEU A 166 24.62 45.31 -27.29
C LEU A 166 24.20 43.95 -26.76
N TYR A 167 23.20 43.95 -25.87
CA TYR A 167 22.58 42.74 -25.36
C TYR A 167 21.15 42.64 -25.88
N THR A 168 20.71 41.46 -26.28
CA THR A 168 19.30 41.20 -26.63
C THR A 168 18.76 40.03 -25.83
N VAL A 169 17.43 39.96 -25.70
CA VAL A 169 16.77 38.80 -25.11
C VAL A 169 16.98 37.58 -26.02
N VAL A 170 17.39 36.44 -25.45
CA VAL A 170 17.78 35.23 -26.21
C VAL A 170 16.66 34.76 -27.15
N ASP A 171 15.42 34.73 -26.66
CA ASP A 171 14.26 34.24 -27.42
C ASP A 171 13.59 35.34 -28.27
N TYR A 172 14.01 36.60 -28.09
CA TYR A 172 13.44 37.77 -28.77
C TYR A 172 14.58 38.69 -29.23
N PRO A 173 15.27 38.35 -30.34
CA PRO A 173 16.45 39.09 -30.80
C PRO A 173 16.16 40.56 -31.15
N ASP A 174 14.90 40.90 -31.44
CA ASP A 174 14.46 42.27 -31.72
C ASP A 174 14.33 43.16 -30.46
N VAL A 175 14.49 42.58 -29.27
CA VAL A 175 14.32 43.26 -27.99
C VAL A 175 15.67 43.41 -27.30
N PHE A 176 16.14 44.65 -27.17
CA PHE A 176 17.37 44.97 -26.45
C PHE A 176 17.20 44.80 -24.94
N CYS A 177 18.23 44.28 -24.26
CA CYS A 177 18.28 44.15 -22.81
C CYS A 177 18.78 45.44 -22.15
N ASP A 178 18.06 46.54 -22.35
CA ASP A 178 18.40 47.88 -21.84
C ASP A 178 17.68 48.23 -20.52
N GLY A 179 16.69 47.42 -20.14
CA GLY A 179 15.84 47.66 -18.97
C GLY A 179 14.84 48.78 -19.20
N GLN A 180 14.54 49.13 -20.45
CA GLN A 180 13.61 50.17 -20.85
C GLN A 180 12.56 49.62 -21.83
N GLY A 181 11.56 50.45 -22.16
CA GLY A 181 10.55 50.17 -23.18
C GLY A 181 9.92 48.77 -23.09
N VAL A 182 10.01 48.02 -24.19
CA VAL A 182 9.42 46.67 -24.33
C VAL A 182 10.10 45.65 -23.41
N HIS A 183 11.42 45.74 -23.22
CA HIS A 183 12.16 44.82 -22.36
C HIS A 183 11.71 44.95 -20.91
N LEU A 184 11.62 46.19 -20.39
CA LEU A 184 11.11 46.44 -19.04
C LEU A 184 9.70 45.88 -18.85
N GLN A 185 8.81 46.10 -19.82
CA GLN A 185 7.44 45.57 -19.77
C GLN A 185 7.43 44.04 -19.73
N MET A 186 8.25 43.37 -20.55
CA MET A 186 8.38 41.92 -20.53
C MET A 186 8.92 41.40 -19.19
N CYS A 187 9.94 42.06 -18.63
CA CYS A 187 10.48 41.74 -17.30
C CYS A 187 9.42 41.91 -16.20
N LEU A 188 8.66 43.01 -16.21
CA LEU A 188 7.58 43.24 -15.24
C LEU A 188 6.48 42.18 -15.37
N CYS A 189 6.06 41.84 -16.59
CA CYS A 189 5.09 40.76 -16.83
C CYS A 189 5.62 39.39 -16.36
N GLY A 190 6.88 39.07 -16.66
CA GLY A 190 7.51 37.82 -16.21
C GLY A 190 7.64 37.74 -14.69
N ALA A 191 8.09 38.82 -14.04
CA ALA A 191 8.19 38.93 -12.59
C ALA A 191 6.82 38.81 -11.91
N PHE A 192 5.80 39.50 -12.42
CA PHE A 192 4.43 39.38 -11.93
C PHE A 192 3.89 37.96 -12.11
N GLY A 193 4.11 37.34 -13.28
CA GLY A 193 3.72 35.96 -13.52
C GLY A 193 4.44 34.96 -12.61
N LEU A 194 5.70 35.22 -12.23
CA LEU A 194 6.47 34.40 -11.28
C LEU A 194 5.90 34.40 -9.86
N LEU A 195 5.07 35.40 -9.50
CA LEU A 195 4.32 35.38 -8.24
C LEU A 195 3.41 34.15 -8.13
N ALA A 196 2.87 33.64 -9.23
CA ALA A 196 1.99 32.46 -9.22
C ALA A 196 2.71 31.16 -8.77
N PRO A 197 3.82 30.71 -9.40
CA PRO A 197 4.57 29.55 -8.91
C PRO A 197 5.19 29.76 -7.54
N LEU A 198 5.60 30.98 -7.17
CA LEU A 198 6.07 31.30 -5.81
C LEU A 198 4.96 31.19 -4.77
N ALA A 199 3.76 31.67 -5.07
CA ALA A 199 2.58 31.49 -4.24
C ALA A 199 2.22 30.01 -4.10
N PHE A 200 2.30 29.23 -5.19
CA PHE A 200 2.09 27.78 -5.15
C PHE A 200 3.12 27.05 -4.28
N LEU A 201 4.41 27.38 -4.41
CA LEU A 201 5.47 26.84 -3.54
C LEU A 201 5.20 27.19 -2.06
N SER A 202 4.87 28.45 -1.79
CA SER A 202 4.57 28.95 -0.43
C SER A 202 3.36 28.24 0.16
N LEU A 203 2.30 28.05 -0.64
CA LEU A 203 1.11 27.30 -0.26
C LEU A 203 1.46 25.83 0.04
N CYS A 204 2.27 25.18 -0.80
CA CYS A 204 2.71 23.81 -0.55
C CYS A 204 3.55 23.70 0.73
N ALA A 205 4.42 24.67 0.99
CA ALA A 205 5.23 24.74 2.21
C ALA A 205 4.36 24.90 3.46
N TRP A 206 3.44 25.87 3.46
CA TRP A 206 2.49 26.07 4.55
C TRP A 206 1.61 24.84 4.78
N VAL A 207 1.08 24.24 3.70
CA VAL A 207 0.27 23.03 3.80
C VAL A 207 1.05 21.89 4.43
N ILE A 208 2.28 21.60 3.97
CA ILE A 208 3.03 20.44 4.44
C ILE A 208 3.58 20.64 5.86
N VAL A 209 4.04 21.84 6.20
CA VAL A 209 4.68 22.11 7.51
C VAL A 209 3.64 22.36 8.60
N VAL A 210 2.57 23.10 8.30
CA VAL A 210 1.61 23.58 9.31
C VAL A 210 0.31 22.79 9.26
N GLU A 211 -0.38 22.79 8.12
CA GLU A 211 -1.74 22.24 8.05
C GLU A 211 -1.76 20.71 8.05
N PHE A 212 -0.82 20.07 7.37
CA PHE A 212 -0.84 18.62 7.19
C PHE A 212 -0.71 17.88 8.53
N PRO A 213 0.24 18.19 9.43
CA PRO A 213 0.28 17.58 10.77
C PRO A 213 -0.98 17.89 11.58
N ARG A 214 -1.52 19.12 11.49
CA ARG A 214 -2.73 19.53 12.20
C ARG A 214 -3.95 18.72 11.76
N LYS A 215 -4.12 18.56 10.45
CA LYS A 215 -5.25 17.87 9.81
C LYS A 215 -5.19 16.36 9.93
N VAL A 216 -3.98 15.78 9.91
CA VAL A 216 -3.77 14.37 10.26
C VAL A 216 -4.11 14.14 11.73
N ARG A 217 -3.66 15.01 12.65
CA ARG A 217 -4.05 14.90 14.08
C ARG A 217 -5.56 15.06 14.30
N ALA A 218 -6.25 15.83 13.46
CA ALA A 218 -7.70 15.98 13.48
C ALA A 218 -8.46 14.87 12.72
N ALA A 219 -7.77 13.85 12.22
CA ALA A 219 -8.33 12.76 11.44
C ALA A 219 -9.12 13.16 10.17
N GLU A 220 -8.76 14.30 9.56
CA GLU A 220 -9.45 14.84 8.38
C GLU A 220 -8.98 14.17 7.07
N ALA A 221 -9.44 12.93 6.81
CA ALA A 221 -9.03 12.16 5.63
C ALA A 221 -9.36 12.84 4.28
N ASN A 222 -10.41 13.68 4.22
CA ASN A 222 -10.73 14.45 3.02
C ASN A 222 -9.61 15.43 2.65
N PHE A 223 -9.01 16.08 3.64
CA PHE A 223 -7.88 16.98 3.45
C PHE A 223 -6.65 16.22 2.96
N VAL A 224 -6.31 15.11 3.64
CA VAL A 224 -5.17 14.25 3.28
C VAL A 224 -5.29 13.73 1.84
N ARG A 225 -6.52 13.39 1.40
CA ARG A 225 -6.80 12.95 0.02
C ARG A 225 -6.71 14.09 -1.01
N ALA A 226 -7.13 15.31 -0.67
CA ALA A 226 -7.04 16.45 -1.59
C ALA A 226 -5.58 16.83 -1.86
N TRP A 227 -4.75 16.81 -0.82
CA TRP A 227 -3.31 17.14 -0.89
C TRP A 227 -2.42 15.92 -1.14
N SER A 228 -3.02 14.81 -1.55
CA SER A 228 -2.31 13.55 -1.73
C SER A 228 -1.27 13.62 -2.88
N PHE A 229 -1.39 14.59 -3.79
CA PHE A 229 -0.41 14.83 -4.85
C PHE A 229 0.95 15.30 -4.31
N LEU A 230 0.98 15.96 -3.14
CA LEU A 230 2.21 16.31 -2.43
C LEU A 230 2.67 15.16 -1.54
N ALA A 231 1.80 14.70 -0.63
CA ALA A 231 2.21 13.82 0.46
C ALA A 231 2.40 12.35 0.05
N MET A 232 1.53 11.78 -0.79
CA MET A 232 1.53 10.31 -1.00
C MET A 232 2.67 9.78 -1.89
N ARG A 233 3.42 10.67 -2.55
CA ARG A 233 4.61 10.30 -3.33
C ARG A 233 5.78 9.92 -2.42
N PHE A 234 5.79 10.48 -1.20
CA PHE A 234 6.85 10.30 -0.22
C PHE A 234 6.45 9.31 0.87
N ARG A 235 7.45 8.77 1.57
CA ARG A 235 7.21 7.92 2.74
C ARG A 235 6.57 8.75 3.87
N PRO A 236 5.74 8.13 4.72
CA PRO A 236 5.34 8.76 5.97
C PRO A 236 6.57 9.25 6.75
N GLY A 237 6.55 10.52 7.17
CA GLY A 237 7.68 11.18 7.85
C GLY A 237 8.60 11.99 6.92
N ALA A 238 8.60 11.70 5.61
CA ALA A 238 9.43 12.40 4.62
C ALA A 238 8.62 13.36 3.72
N GLN A 239 7.41 13.77 4.13
CA GLN A 239 6.53 14.61 3.31
C GLN A 239 7.11 16.01 3.06
N GLY A 240 7.93 16.53 3.98
CA GLY A 240 8.66 17.79 3.82
C GLY A 240 9.55 17.84 2.57
N PHE A 241 9.97 16.67 2.06
CA PHE A 241 10.76 16.57 0.84
C PHE A 241 10.01 17.07 -0.40
N ALA A 242 8.67 17.12 -0.37
CA ALA A 242 7.88 17.73 -1.44
C ALA A 242 8.23 19.21 -1.66
N VAL A 243 8.46 19.94 -0.57
CA VAL A 243 8.79 21.37 -0.60
C VAL A 243 10.24 21.55 -1.05
N LEU A 244 11.15 20.75 -0.50
CA LEU A 244 12.57 20.75 -0.93
C LEU A 244 12.71 20.44 -2.42
N PHE A 245 11.91 19.50 -2.95
CA PHE A 245 11.88 19.15 -4.37
C PHE A 245 11.44 20.34 -5.25
N LEU A 246 10.37 21.04 -4.88
CA LEU A 246 9.90 22.22 -5.62
C LEU A 246 10.88 23.40 -5.52
N PHE A 247 11.44 23.63 -4.32
CA PHE A 247 12.44 24.66 -4.09
C PHE A 247 13.71 24.41 -4.91
N ARG A 248 14.22 23.18 -4.92
CA ARG A 248 15.33 22.76 -5.79
C ARG A 248 15.02 23.06 -7.26
N ASN A 249 13.83 22.70 -7.72
CA ASN A 249 13.41 22.95 -9.10
C ASN A 249 13.35 24.46 -9.42
N LEU A 250 12.97 25.30 -8.46
CA LEU A 250 13.02 26.76 -8.60
C LEU A 250 14.47 27.27 -8.74
N ILE A 251 15.40 26.79 -7.91
CA ILE A 251 16.81 27.23 -8.02
C ILE A 251 17.42 26.77 -9.35
N ILE A 252 17.12 25.55 -9.79
CA ILE A 252 17.57 25.02 -11.09
C ILE A 252 17.19 25.94 -12.26
N VAL A 253 15.94 26.44 -12.30
CA VAL A 253 15.50 27.34 -13.39
C VAL A 253 16.08 28.74 -13.31
N LEU A 254 16.62 29.14 -12.16
CA LEU A 254 17.33 30.42 -11.99
C LEU A 254 18.79 30.34 -12.45
N CYS A 255 19.40 29.14 -12.50
CA CYS A 255 20.78 28.96 -12.94
C CYS A 255 21.10 29.62 -14.29
N PRO A 256 20.28 29.51 -15.36
CA PRO A 256 20.56 30.16 -16.65
C PRO A 256 20.67 31.70 -16.59
N LEU A 257 20.18 32.34 -15.52
CA LEU A 257 20.25 33.80 -15.36
C LEU A 257 21.64 34.29 -14.92
N LEU A 258 22.53 33.40 -14.48
CA LEU A 258 23.88 33.78 -14.11
C LEU A 258 24.66 34.30 -15.35
N PRO A 259 25.49 35.34 -15.20
CA PRO A 259 26.15 35.98 -16.35
C PRO A 259 27.24 35.12 -16.98
N SER A 260 28.00 34.38 -16.17
CA SER A 260 29.10 33.52 -16.62
C SER A 260 28.63 32.10 -16.90
N GLU A 261 29.02 31.53 -18.04
CA GLU A 261 28.73 30.14 -18.42
C GLU A 261 29.27 29.16 -17.36
N THR A 262 30.51 29.34 -16.91
CA THR A 262 31.13 28.54 -15.84
C THR A 262 30.32 28.63 -14.55
N ALA A 263 29.83 29.82 -14.19
CA ALA A 263 29.01 30.00 -12.99
C ALA A 263 27.67 29.26 -13.10
N ARG A 264 27.03 29.25 -14.28
CA ARG A 264 25.80 28.47 -14.54
C ARG A 264 26.02 26.99 -14.28
N MET A 265 27.09 26.43 -14.85
CA MET A 265 27.41 25.00 -14.76
C MET A 265 27.80 24.58 -13.34
N LEU A 266 28.71 25.32 -12.69
CA LEU A 266 29.17 25.01 -11.34
C LEU A 266 28.03 25.11 -10.31
N THR A 267 27.20 26.16 -10.40
CA THR A 267 26.05 26.33 -9.51
C THR A 267 25.05 25.19 -9.68
N MET A 268 24.76 24.83 -10.92
CA MET A 268 23.87 23.71 -11.23
C MET A 268 24.41 22.38 -10.70
N ASN A 269 25.69 22.10 -10.90
CA ASN A 269 26.36 20.91 -10.36
C ASN A 269 26.26 20.88 -8.83
N PHE A 270 26.58 21.98 -8.16
CA PHE A 270 26.48 22.06 -6.70
C PHE A 270 25.07 21.75 -6.19
N ILE A 271 24.03 22.33 -6.81
CA ILE A 271 22.63 22.06 -6.46
C ILE A 271 22.28 20.58 -6.65
N LEU A 272 22.71 19.97 -7.76
CA LEU A 272 22.45 18.56 -8.05
C LEU A 272 23.21 17.62 -7.09
N TYR A 273 24.45 17.96 -6.70
CA TYR A 273 25.20 17.21 -5.69
C TYR A 273 24.51 17.25 -4.32
N VAL A 274 24.11 18.44 -3.86
CA VAL A 274 23.36 18.58 -2.60
C VAL A 274 22.05 17.79 -2.66
N SER A 275 21.32 17.88 -3.77
CA SER A 275 20.08 17.12 -3.98
C SER A 275 20.32 15.60 -3.97
N LEU A 276 21.38 15.12 -4.61
CA LEU A 276 21.76 13.70 -4.63
C LEU A 276 22.09 13.20 -3.21
N CYS A 277 22.88 13.96 -2.44
CA CYS A 277 23.20 13.65 -1.04
C CYS A 277 21.93 13.62 -0.18
N CYS A 278 21.05 14.62 -0.29
CA CYS A 278 19.79 14.64 0.44
C CYS A 278 18.87 13.47 0.07
N SER A 279 18.69 13.18 -1.23
CA SER A 279 17.85 12.05 -1.70
C SER A 279 18.40 10.69 -1.25
N SER A 280 19.74 10.51 -1.28
CA SER A 280 20.37 9.25 -0.88
C SER A 280 20.32 9.00 0.63
N TYR A 281 20.43 10.05 1.42
CA TYR A 281 20.31 9.99 2.87
C TYR A 281 18.86 9.76 3.33
N VAL A 282 17.93 10.64 2.90
CA VAL A 282 16.53 10.61 3.37
C VAL A 282 15.74 9.45 2.74
N LYS A 283 16.09 9.02 1.52
CA LYS A 283 15.36 8.01 0.73
C LYS A 283 13.86 8.31 0.69
N PRO A 284 13.47 9.53 0.24
CA PRO A 284 12.18 10.12 0.55
C PRO A 284 11.01 9.42 -0.16
N TRP A 285 11.24 8.77 -1.29
CA TRP A 285 10.19 8.18 -2.11
C TRP A 285 9.54 6.95 -1.47
N ARG A 286 8.21 6.87 -1.58
CA ARG A 286 7.42 5.77 -1.00
C ARG A 286 7.85 4.40 -1.50
N VAL A 287 8.23 4.30 -2.77
CA VAL A 287 8.73 3.07 -3.38
C VAL A 287 10.26 3.14 -3.52
N ARG A 288 10.95 2.08 -3.09
CA ARG A 288 12.43 2.00 -3.13
C ARG A 288 12.97 2.15 -4.54
N LEU A 289 12.33 1.52 -5.53
CA LEU A 289 12.72 1.63 -6.94
C LEU A 289 12.74 3.09 -7.41
N SER A 290 11.71 3.89 -7.09
CA SER A 290 11.72 5.33 -7.39
C SER A 290 12.85 6.11 -6.73
N THR A 291 13.33 5.67 -5.56
CA THR A 291 14.54 6.28 -4.94
C THR A 291 15.76 6.02 -5.81
N HIS A 292 16.00 4.76 -6.22
CA HIS A 292 17.14 4.44 -7.08
C HIS A 292 17.08 5.14 -8.43
N LEU A 293 15.89 5.24 -9.03
CA LEU A 293 15.67 5.98 -10.27
C LEU A 293 15.97 7.48 -10.13
N ASP A 294 15.56 8.09 -9.00
CA ASP A 294 15.87 9.50 -8.71
C ASP A 294 17.39 9.69 -8.57
N LEU A 295 18.08 8.81 -7.84
CA LEU A 295 19.54 8.89 -7.69
C LEU A 295 20.27 8.73 -9.03
N MET A 296 19.84 7.77 -9.85
CA MET A 296 20.39 7.54 -11.19
C MET A 296 20.12 8.74 -12.12
N MET A 297 18.94 9.37 -12.03
CA MET A 297 18.62 10.60 -12.75
C MET A 297 19.59 11.74 -12.38
N HIS A 298 19.86 11.94 -11.08
CA HIS A 298 20.82 12.96 -10.63
C HIS A 298 22.25 12.63 -11.08
N ALA A 299 22.68 11.38 -10.92
CA ALA A 299 24.01 10.94 -11.36
C ALA A 299 24.20 11.14 -12.86
N GLY A 300 23.23 10.76 -13.69
CA GLY A 300 23.29 10.97 -15.13
C GLY A 300 23.33 12.45 -15.52
N ALA A 301 22.52 13.30 -14.87
CA ALA A 301 22.54 14.74 -15.11
C ALA A 301 23.87 15.40 -14.70
N LEU A 302 24.44 14.99 -13.55
CA LEU A 302 25.76 15.42 -13.09
C LEU A 302 26.84 15.02 -14.10
N THR A 303 26.86 13.77 -14.56
CA THR A 303 27.85 13.32 -15.56
C THR A 303 27.74 14.12 -16.86
N ILE A 304 26.52 14.41 -17.35
CA ILE A 304 26.32 15.25 -18.54
C ILE A 304 26.87 16.66 -18.32
N LEU A 305 26.63 17.26 -17.16
CA LEU A 305 27.15 18.58 -16.82
C LEU A 305 28.66 18.60 -16.63
N ASP A 306 29.24 17.56 -16.04
CA ASP A 306 30.68 17.43 -15.83
C ASP A 306 31.41 17.28 -17.18
N ILE A 307 30.90 16.44 -18.09
CA ILE A 307 31.38 16.38 -19.48
C ILE A 307 31.21 17.76 -20.14
N GLY A 308 30.07 18.40 -19.91
CA GLY A 308 29.77 19.78 -20.28
C GLY A 308 30.85 20.79 -19.85
N ALA A 309 31.29 20.71 -18.60
CA ALA A 309 32.20 21.66 -17.98
C ALA A 309 33.66 21.41 -18.40
N LEU A 310 33.99 20.17 -18.71
CA LEU A 310 35.29 19.74 -19.21
C LEU A 310 35.45 19.98 -20.73
N PHE A 311 34.47 20.61 -21.40
CA PHE A 311 34.61 21.03 -22.81
C PHE A 311 35.67 22.12 -22.97
N VAL A 312 36.93 21.69 -23.04
CA VAL A 312 38.00 22.36 -23.77
C VAL A 312 37.87 21.92 -25.23
N PRO A 313 38.07 22.78 -26.25
CA PRO A 313 38.08 22.37 -27.65
C PRO A 313 39.26 21.42 -27.92
N SER A 314 39.07 20.14 -27.58
CA SER A 314 40.00 19.03 -27.79
C SER A 314 39.44 18.10 -28.87
N ALA A 315 40.31 17.26 -29.44
CA ALA A 315 40.04 16.46 -30.64
C ALA A 315 38.91 15.41 -30.49
N ASP A 316 38.43 15.14 -29.27
CA ASP A 316 37.48 14.03 -28.98
C ASP A 316 36.02 14.47 -28.79
N LEU A 317 35.62 15.58 -29.42
CA LEU A 317 34.26 16.14 -29.36
C LEU A 317 33.15 15.10 -29.67
N PRO A 318 33.25 14.25 -30.73
CA PRO A 318 32.19 13.30 -31.05
C PRO A 318 32.00 12.23 -29.97
N SER A 319 33.08 11.74 -29.36
CA SER A 319 33.05 10.69 -28.33
C SER A 319 32.36 11.18 -27.05
N SER A 320 32.67 12.41 -26.63
CA SER A 320 32.05 13.02 -25.44
C SER A 320 30.56 13.30 -25.65
N MET A 321 30.17 13.78 -26.84
CA MET A 321 28.75 13.98 -27.20
C MET A 321 27.99 12.66 -27.27
N LEU A 322 28.60 11.63 -27.85
CA LEU A 322 28.02 10.28 -27.90
C LEU A 322 27.81 9.73 -26.49
N ALA A 323 28.78 9.89 -25.58
CA ALA A 323 28.64 9.50 -24.18
C ALA A 323 27.44 10.20 -23.50
N CYS A 324 27.27 11.51 -23.69
CA CYS A 324 26.13 12.25 -23.17
C CYS A 324 24.78 11.71 -23.68
N VAL A 325 24.69 11.37 -24.98
CA VAL A 325 23.49 10.75 -25.57
C VAL A 325 23.22 9.38 -24.97
N VAL A 326 24.24 8.53 -24.86
CA VAL A 326 24.12 7.18 -24.29
C VAL A 326 23.62 7.25 -22.85
N ILE A 327 24.20 8.13 -22.04
CA ILE A 327 23.79 8.33 -20.64
C ILE A 327 22.34 8.83 -20.57
N ALA A 328 21.98 9.85 -21.35
CA ALA A 328 20.63 10.40 -21.35
C ALA A 328 19.58 9.35 -21.78
N ILE A 329 19.87 8.56 -22.83
CA ILE A 329 19.00 7.48 -23.29
C ILE A 329 18.92 6.36 -22.23
N LEU A 330 20.02 5.96 -21.60
CA LEU A 330 20.03 4.95 -20.54
C LEU A 330 19.16 5.37 -19.35
N VAL A 331 19.27 6.63 -18.90
CA VAL A 331 18.45 7.17 -17.82
C VAL A 331 16.98 7.25 -18.23
N ALA A 332 16.68 7.75 -19.43
CA ALA A 332 15.30 7.86 -19.92
C ALA A 332 14.63 6.48 -20.10
N THR A 333 15.36 5.51 -20.66
CA THR A 333 14.86 4.14 -20.89
C THR A 333 14.62 3.40 -19.58
N SER A 334 15.53 3.49 -18.60
CA SER A 334 15.32 2.88 -17.28
C SER A 334 14.13 3.50 -16.53
N LEU A 335 13.94 4.82 -16.61
CA LEU A 335 12.76 5.50 -16.05
C LEU A 335 11.44 5.06 -16.71
N THR A 336 11.42 4.95 -18.04
CA THR A 336 10.22 4.51 -18.78
C THR A 336 9.93 3.03 -18.55
N LEU A 337 10.95 2.15 -18.56
CA LEU A 337 10.81 0.73 -18.25
C LEU A 337 10.28 0.51 -16.83
N ALA A 338 10.77 1.25 -15.84
CA ALA A 338 10.25 1.13 -14.47
C ALA A 338 8.79 1.61 -14.35
N SER A 339 8.41 2.65 -15.11
CA SER A 339 7.04 3.14 -15.17
C SER A 339 6.10 2.12 -15.83
N LEU A 340 6.54 1.53 -16.95
CA LEU A 340 5.83 0.47 -17.65
C LEU A 340 5.72 -0.80 -16.80
N TYR A 341 6.79 -1.20 -16.12
CA TYR A 341 6.78 -2.30 -15.16
C TYR A 341 5.74 -2.06 -14.05
N GLY A 342 5.68 -0.84 -13.49
CA GLY A 342 4.65 -0.46 -12.51
C GLY A 342 3.23 -0.60 -13.07
N LEU A 343 2.99 -0.16 -14.31
CA LEU A 343 1.70 -0.26 -14.98
C LEU A 343 1.31 -1.72 -15.31
N LEU A 344 2.24 -2.49 -15.90
CA LEU A 344 2.04 -3.89 -16.23
C LEU A 344 1.77 -4.71 -14.97
N ARG A 345 2.56 -4.51 -13.91
CA ARG A 345 2.33 -5.15 -12.61
C ARG A 345 0.97 -4.76 -12.05
N HIS A 346 0.55 -3.50 -12.20
CA HIS A 346 -0.79 -3.06 -11.79
C HIS A 346 -1.90 -3.79 -12.58
N ILE A 347 -1.74 -3.96 -13.89
CA ILE A 347 -2.69 -4.70 -14.74
C ILE A 347 -2.71 -6.19 -14.38
N ILE A 348 -1.55 -6.84 -14.26
CA ILE A 348 -1.43 -8.25 -13.88
C ILE A 348 -2.03 -8.49 -12.49
N SER A 349 -1.77 -7.60 -11.52
CA SER A 349 -2.35 -7.71 -10.17
C SER A 349 -3.87 -7.53 -10.15
N LYS A 350 -4.47 -6.95 -11.20
CA LYS A 350 -5.93 -6.91 -11.33
C LYS A 350 -6.50 -8.24 -11.82
N THR A 351 -5.78 -8.94 -12.70
CA THR A 351 -6.26 -10.19 -13.32
C THR A 351 -5.93 -11.42 -12.51
N HIS A 352 -4.76 -11.45 -11.86
CA HIS A 352 -4.32 -12.57 -11.03
C HIS A 352 -4.23 -12.16 -9.57
N LYS A 353 -5.12 -12.72 -8.75
CA LYS A 353 -5.00 -12.70 -7.29
C LYS A 353 -4.17 -13.90 -6.87
N ARG A 354 -3.21 -13.66 -5.97
CA ARG A 354 -2.34 -14.72 -5.44
C ARG A 354 -3.10 -15.60 -4.45
N TYR A 355 -4.05 -15.00 -3.74
CA TYR A 355 -4.86 -15.62 -2.71
C TYR A 355 -6.35 -15.48 -3.08
N ALA A 356 -7.06 -16.60 -3.05
CA ALA A 356 -8.51 -16.61 -3.19
C ALA A 356 -9.17 -16.00 -1.95
N PHE A 357 -8.59 -16.25 -0.77
CA PHE A 357 -9.16 -15.83 0.52
C PHE A 357 -8.13 -15.10 1.38
N PHE A 358 -8.58 -14.11 2.14
CA PHE A 358 -7.88 -13.56 3.31
C PHE A 358 -8.72 -13.83 4.54
N MET A 359 -8.13 -14.44 5.57
CA MET A 359 -8.81 -14.69 6.83
C MET A 359 -8.38 -13.68 7.89
N CYS A 360 -9.29 -12.74 8.16
CA CYS A 360 -9.19 -11.84 9.30
C CYS A 360 -9.76 -12.56 10.52
N HIS A 361 -8.97 -12.73 11.58
CA HIS A 361 -9.35 -13.51 12.75
C HIS A 361 -8.76 -12.88 14.03
N HIS A 362 -9.29 -13.26 15.18
CA HIS A 362 -8.68 -12.93 16.46
C HIS A 362 -7.46 -13.83 16.70
N LYS A 363 -6.28 -13.23 16.87
CA LYS A 363 -5.01 -13.97 16.86
C LYS A 363 -4.92 -15.09 17.90
N GLN A 364 -5.45 -14.85 19.10
CA GLN A 364 -5.32 -15.78 20.23
C GLN A 364 -6.43 -16.83 20.29
N ALA A 365 -7.62 -16.51 19.79
CA ALA A 365 -8.83 -17.31 20.07
C ALA A 365 -9.50 -17.89 18.82
N ALA A 366 -8.94 -17.62 17.63
CA ALA A 366 -9.42 -18.18 16.38
C ALA A 366 -8.24 -18.48 15.42
N GLY A 367 -7.03 -18.63 15.96
CA GLY A 367 -5.81 -18.82 15.17
C GLY A 367 -5.75 -20.22 14.57
N SER A 368 -5.96 -21.25 15.39
CA SER A 368 -6.05 -22.64 14.95
C SER A 368 -7.27 -22.87 14.08
N LEU A 369 -8.42 -22.26 14.40
CA LEU A 369 -9.59 -22.33 13.53
C LEU A 369 -9.34 -21.72 12.14
N ALA A 370 -8.67 -20.56 12.07
CA ALA A 370 -8.29 -19.96 10.78
C ALA A 370 -7.38 -20.90 9.98
N ARG A 371 -6.43 -21.57 10.64
CA ARG A 371 -5.55 -22.56 10.00
C ARG A 371 -6.30 -23.80 9.53
N LEU A 372 -7.26 -24.29 10.32
CA LEU A 372 -8.13 -25.39 9.91
C LEU A 372 -8.91 -25.04 8.64
N PHE A 373 -9.53 -23.86 8.60
CA PHE A 373 -10.20 -23.40 7.37
C PHE A 373 -9.23 -23.25 6.19
N LYS A 374 -8.00 -22.79 6.42
CA LYS A 374 -6.98 -22.69 5.37
C LYS A 374 -6.63 -24.08 4.82
N ILE A 375 -6.46 -25.08 5.67
CA ILE A 375 -6.19 -26.47 5.28
C ILE A 375 -7.38 -27.01 4.48
N GLU A 376 -8.60 -26.91 4.99
CA GLU A 376 -9.82 -27.42 4.33
C GLU A 376 -10.07 -26.75 2.97
N LEU A 377 -9.89 -25.42 2.87
CA LEU A 377 -9.98 -24.72 1.59
C LEU A 377 -8.93 -25.21 0.59
N GLN A 378 -7.69 -25.41 1.03
CA GLN A 378 -6.61 -25.89 0.15
C GLN A 378 -6.80 -27.36 -0.24
N HIS A 379 -7.39 -28.17 0.64
CA HIS A 379 -7.78 -29.55 0.36
C HIS A 379 -8.83 -29.64 -0.75
N ARG A 380 -9.82 -28.73 -0.74
CA ARG A 380 -10.83 -28.60 -1.80
C ARG A 380 -10.22 -28.27 -3.15
N SER A 381 -9.22 -27.39 -3.18
CA SER A 381 -8.49 -27.06 -4.40
C SER A 381 -7.18 -26.32 -4.11
N ALA A 382 -6.11 -26.69 -4.83
CA ALA A 382 -4.85 -25.95 -4.82
C ALA A 382 -4.99 -24.48 -5.30
N LYS A 383 -6.12 -24.12 -5.93
CA LYS A 383 -6.45 -22.74 -6.33
C LYS A 383 -6.92 -21.87 -5.15
N PHE A 384 -7.48 -22.46 -4.10
CA PHE A 384 -8.03 -21.76 -2.95
C PHE A 384 -6.93 -21.41 -1.93
N ARG A 385 -5.88 -20.74 -2.41
CA ARG A 385 -4.82 -20.24 -1.54
C ARG A 385 -5.38 -19.20 -0.59
N THR A 386 -5.17 -19.42 0.69
CA THR A 386 -5.67 -18.57 1.77
C THR A 386 -4.50 -17.86 2.44
N PHE A 387 -4.61 -16.54 2.54
CA PHE A 387 -3.67 -15.67 3.25
C PHE A 387 -4.11 -15.53 4.72
N ILE A 388 -3.23 -15.92 5.64
CA ILE A 388 -3.36 -15.68 7.08
C ILE A 388 -2.18 -14.82 7.49
N ASP A 389 -2.43 -13.67 8.11
CA ASP A 389 -1.38 -12.72 8.48
C ASP A 389 -0.29 -13.35 9.37
N SER A 390 -0.69 -14.16 10.36
CA SER A 390 0.22 -14.86 11.27
C SER A 390 1.14 -15.87 10.59
N ASP A 391 0.75 -16.45 9.45
CA ASP A 391 1.55 -17.44 8.72
C ASP A 391 2.35 -16.81 7.58
N ASP A 392 1.75 -15.87 6.86
CA ASP A 392 2.22 -15.40 5.56
C ASP A 392 2.91 -14.02 5.63
N LEU A 393 2.84 -13.31 6.77
CA LEU A 393 3.31 -11.93 6.90
C LEU A 393 4.46 -11.78 7.92
N LYS A 394 5.65 -11.46 7.43
CA LYS A 394 6.81 -11.08 8.27
C LYS A 394 6.84 -9.59 8.63
N ASP A 395 6.08 -8.75 7.91
CA ASP A 395 6.12 -7.29 8.00
C ASP A 395 4.71 -6.72 7.91
N LEU A 396 4.18 -6.26 9.05
CA LEU A 396 2.81 -5.77 9.19
C LEU A 396 2.51 -4.58 8.26
N SER A 397 3.52 -3.80 7.87
CA SER A 397 3.36 -2.67 6.94
C SER A 397 2.87 -3.09 5.55
N LYS A 398 3.01 -4.37 5.20
CA LYS A 398 2.55 -4.94 3.92
C LYS A 398 1.15 -5.52 3.98
N LEU A 399 0.55 -5.67 5.16
CA LEU A 399 -0.77 -6.31 5.34
C LEU A 399 -1.81 -5.69 4.41
N PHE A 400 -2.01 -4.38 4.50
CA PHE A 400 -3.00 -3.68 3.68
C PHE A 400 -2.72 -3.77 2.18
N ASN A 401 -1.45 -3.86 1.77
CA ASN A 401 -1.11 -4.03 0.36
C ASN A 401 -1.47 -5.44 -0.13
N HIS A 402 -1.20 -6.49 0.67
CA HIS A 402 -1.57 -7.85 0.33
C HIS A 402 -3.10 -8.00 0.26
N VAL A 403 -3.82 -7.53 1.27
CA VAL A 403 -5.29 -7.58 1.28
C VAL A 403 -5.89 -6.77 0.13
N ALA A 404 -5.34 -5.59 -0.18
CA ALA A 404 -5.85 -4.76 -1.26
C ALA A 404 -5.53 -5.30 -2.66
N HIS A 405 -4.45 -6.05 -2.86
CA HIS A 405 -3.98 -6.41 -4.21
C HIS A 405 -3.96 -7.89 -4.50
N ASP A 406 -3.62 -8.71 -3.53
CA ASP A 406 -3.31 -10.11 -3.75
C ASP A 406 -4.48 -11.03 -3.38
N VAL A 407 -5.53 -10.50 -2.77
CA VAL A 407 -6.69 -11.24 -2.26
C VAL A 407 -7.93 -10.99 -3.12
N GLU A 408 -8.69 -12.06 -3.38
CA GLU A 408 -9.98 -12.02 -4.08
C GLU A 408 -11.17 -11.81 -3.13
N LYS A 409 -11.31 -12.66 -2.12
CA LYS A 409 -12.39 -12.65 -1.11
C LYS A 409 -11.81 -12.44 0.30
N MET A 410 -12.54 -11.74 1.15
CA MET A 410 -12.18 -11.57 2.57
C MET A 410 -13.13 -12.42 3.42
N VAL A 411 -12.61 -13.09 4.44
CA VAL A 411 -13.39 -13.87 5.39
C VAL A 411 -13.08 -13.30 6.77
N ILE A 412 -14.12 -13.02 7.55
CA ILE A 412 -13.97 -12.44 8.90
C ILE A 412 -14.46 -13.49 9.89
N LEU A 413 -13.51 -14.07 10.62
CA LEU A 413 -13.78 -14.95 11.74
C LEU A 413 -13.92 -14.08 12.99
N GLY A 414 -15.17 -13.79 13.37
CA GLY A 414 -15.50 -12.92 14.49
C GLY A 414 -15.92 -13.74 15.70
N ILE A 415 -15.27 -13.52 16.85
CA ILE A 415 -15.74 -14.08 18.13
C ILE A 415 -16.76 -13.12 18.71
N VAL A 416 -17.97 -13.62 18.96
CA VAL A 416 -19.06 -12.85 19.54
C VAL A 416 -19.14 -13.21 21.01
N LEU A 417 -18.76 -12.26 21.87
CA LEU A 417 -18.88 -12.45 23.30
C LEU A 417 -20.37 -12.56 23.70
N PRO A 418 -20.70 -13.23 24.81
CA PRO A 418 -22.06 -13.28 25.32
C PRO A 418 -22.61 -11.87 25.54
N GLY A 419 -23.82 -11.61 25.05
CA GLY A 419 -24.43 -10.28 25.11
C GLY A 419 -23.81 -9.23 24.17
N PHE A 420 -22.80 -9.59 23.36
CA PHE A 420 -22.32 -8.71 22.30
C PHE A 420 -23.44 -8.47 21.30
N THR A 421 -23.77 -7.21 21.13
CA THR A 421 -24.65 -6.76 20.06
C THR A 421 -23.81 -6.04 19.03
N MET A 422 -24.11 -6.28 17.75
CA MET A 422 -23.43 -5.54 16.68
C MET A 422 -23.66 -4.04 16.88
N PRO A 423 -22.65 -3.19 16.63
CA PRO A 423 -22.78 -1.77 16.91
C PRO A 423 -23.93 -1.16 16.11
N ASP A 424 -24.90 -0.61 16.83
CA ASP A 424 -26.12 -0.07 16.26
C ASP A 424 -25.87 1.29 15.55
N GLU A 425 -26.92 1.88 15.00
CA GLU A 425 -26.78 3.17 14.32
C GLU A 425 -26.37 4.29 15.29
N ALA A 426 -26.80 4.24 16.54
CA ALA A 426 -26.42 5.20 17.55
C ALA A 426 -24.91 5.14 17.83
N PHE A 427 -24.33 3.95 18.03
CA PHE A 427 -22.90 3.77 18.20
C PHE A 427 -22.14 4.27 16.97
N ARG A 428 -22.59 3.97 15.75
CA ARG A 428 -21.94 4.46 14.52
C ARG A 428 -21.92 5.99 14.45
N ARG A 429 -23.03 6.66 14.80
CA ARG A 429 -23.09 8.13 14.84
C ARG A 429 -22.17 8.72 15.91
N HIS A 430 -21.95 8.01 17.00
CA HIS A 430 -21.10 8.42 18.13
C HIS A 430 -19.73 7.71 18.16
N TYR A 431 -19.30 7.09 17.05
CA TYR A 431 -18.09 6.25 17.04
C TYR A 431 -16.84 7.02 17.49
N ALA A 432 -16.72 8.29 17.07
CA ALA A 432 -15.62 9.16 17.47
C ALA A 432 -15.58 9.40 18.98
N TYR A 433 -16.73 9.43 19.65
CA TYR A 433 -16.80 9.58 21.10
C TYR A 433 -16.45 8.27 21.81
N ALA A 434 -16.91 7.12 21.27
CA ALA A 434 -16.70 5.82 21.89
C ALA A 434 -15.25 5.33 21.82
N VAL A 435 -14.56 5.53 20.69
CA VAL A 435 -13.18 5.05 20.48
C VAL A 435 -12.14 6.12 20.80
N GLY A 436 -12.56 7.39 20.87
CA GLY A 436 -11.70 8.53 21.16
C GLY A 436 -10.80 8.89 19.98
N ASP A 437 -9.66 8.20 19.84
CA ASP A 437 -8.59 8.57 18.92
C ASP A 437 -8.48 7.65 17.70
N VAL A 438 -8.64 8.23 16.50
CA VAL A 438 -8.45 7.55 15.20
C VAL A 438 -7.28 8.12 14.39
N ARG A 439 -6.35 8.84 15.04
CA ARG A 439 -5.20 9.48 14.40
C ARG A 439 -4.37 8.52 13.55
N ASP A 440 -4.13 7.31 14.05
CA ASP A 440 -3.30 6.32 13.35
C ASP A 440 -3.92 5.89 12.01
N LEU A 441 -5.24 5.71 11.97
CA LEU A 441 -5.97 5.37 10.74
C LEU A 441 -5.95 6.54 9.74
N SER A 442 -6.05 7.76 10.23
CA SER A 442 -6.08 8.94 9.38
C SER A 442 -4.74 9.19 8.66
N SER A 443 -3.63 8.78 9.27
CA SER A 443 -2.31 8.81 8.63
C SER A 443 -2.23 7.92 7.38
N LEU A 444 -3.08 6.89 7.33
CA LEU A 444 -3.27 5.99 6.19
C LEU A 444 -4.37 6.49 5.22
N GLY A 445 -4.96 7.66 5.49
CA GLY A 445 -6.07 8.22 4.71
C GLY A 445 -7.42 7.57 5.01
N ILE A 446 -7.55 6.87 6.15
CA ILE A 446 -8.80 6.28 6.64
C ILE A 446 -9.36 7.20 7.71
N GLY A 447 -10.39 7.97 7.37
CA GLY A 447 -11.04 8.88 8.31
C GLY A 447 -12.26 8.25 8.98
N LEU A 448 -12.86 9.01 9.89
CA LEU A 448 -14.12 8.62 10.53
C LEU A 448 -15.25 8.25 9.55
N PRO A 449 -15.43 8.96 8.40
CA PRO A 449 -16.45 8.55 7.43
C PRO A 449 -16.17 7.16 6.83
N GLU A 450 -14.90 6.83 6.53
CA GLU A 450 -14.53 5.50 6.03
C GLU A 450 -14.76 4.41 7.07
N VAL A 451 -14.46 4.67 8.34
CA VAL A 451 -14.73 3.74 9.44
C VAL A 451 -16.24 3.53 9.60
N THR A 452 -17.02 4.61 9.58
CA THR A 452 -18.49 4.55 9.66
C THR A 452 -19.10 3.78 8.49
N ASP A 453 -18.63 4.04 7.27
CA ASP A 453 -19.03 3.31 6.07
C ASP A 453 -18.66 1.83 6.17
N THR A 454 -17.50 1.52 6.74
CA THR A 454 -17.03 0.14 6.94
C THR A 454 -17.89 -0.57 7.98
N LEU A 455 -18.23 0.07 9.10
CA LEU A 455 -19.18 -0.47 10.07
C LEU A 455 -20.54 -0.71 9.44
N LYS A 456 -21.03 0.22 8.61
CA LYS A 456 -22.28 0.03 7.86
C LYS A 456 -22.19 -1.13 6.87
N TRP A 457 -21.07 -1.29 6.18
CA TRP A 457 -20.83 -2.41 5.27
C TRP A 457 -20.72 -3.75 6.00
N LEU A 458 -20.12 -3.79 7.19
CA LEU A 458 -20.06 -5.02 8.02
C LEU A 458 -21.45 -5.55 8.37
N TRP A 459 -22.45 -4.66 8.46
CA TRP A 459 -23.86 -5.03 8.65
C TRP A 459 -24.52 -5.62 7.41
N THR A 460 -23.98 -5.40 6.21
CA THR A 460 -24.53 -5.96 4.97
C THR A 460 -23.93 -7.31 4.61
N LEU A 461 -23.07 -7.85 5.48
CA LEU A 461 -22.41 -9.14 5.23
C LEU A 461 -23.29 -10.30 5.66
N ASP A 462 -23.30 -11.34 4.85
CA ASP A 462 -23.90 -12.62 5.22
C ASP A 462 -23.13 -13.19 6.42
N SER A 463 -23.86 -13.65 7.44
CA SER A 463 -23.29 -14.26 8.63
C SER A 463 -23.73 -15.70 8.73
N LEU A 464 -22.77 -16.59 8.97
CA LEU A 464 -22.99 -17.99 9.29
C LEU A 464 -22.61 -18.20 10.75
N ASP A 465 -23.55 -18.67 11.54
CA ASP A 465 -23.27 -19.10 12.90
C ASP A 465 -22.69 -20.51 12.85
N LEU A 466 -21.51 -20.68 13.45
CA LEU A 466 -20.86 -21.98 13.51
C LEU A 466 -21.37 -22.84 14.66
N GLY A 467 -21.98 -22.22 15.69
CA GLY A 467 -22.30 -22.92 16.93
C GLY A 467 -21.08 -23.68 17.47
N VAL A 468 -21.25 -24.98 17.70
CA VAL A 468 -20.15 -25.89 18.07
C VAL A 468 -19.39 -26.30 16.81
N VAL A 469 -18.07 -26.10 16.82
CA VAL A 469 -17.19 -26.47 15.70
C VAL A 469 -17.25 -27.99 15.48
N SER A 470 -17.92 -28.39 14.41
CA SER A 470 -18.04 -29.78 13.95
C SER A 470 -17.55 -29.92 12.51
N ALA A 471 -17.20 -31.15 12.12
CA ALA A 471 -16.82 -31.48 10.75
C ALA A 471 -17.85 -31.01 9.71
N GLU A 472 -19.13 -31.17 10.02
CA GLU A 472 -20.25 -30.78 9.15
C GLU A 472 -20.36 -29.27 9.06
N SER A 473 -20.25 -28.55 10.19
CA SER A 473 -20.27 -27.08 10.19
C SER A 473 -19.13 -26.48 9.38
N ILE A 474 -17.91 -27.02 9.48
CA ILE A 474 -16.74 -26.57 8.72
C ILE A 474 -16.96 -26.84 7.23
N ASP A 475 -17.45 -28.03 6.88
CA ASP A 475 -17.75 -28.39 5.49
C ASP A 475 -18.79 -27.45 4.88
N ASP A 476 -19.86 -27.14 5.59
CA ASP A 476 -20.90 -26.23 5.13
C ASP A 476 -20.34 -24.82 4.84
N VAL A 477 -19.48 -24.30 5.72
CA VAL A 477 -18.83 -22.98 5.50
C VAL A 477 -17.90 -23.04 4.29
N VAL A 478 -17.08 -24.08 4.20
CA VAL A 478 -16.10 -24.26 3.13
C VAL A 478 -16.82 -24.40 1.79
N SER A 479 -17.86 -25.24 1.73
CA SER A 479 -18.71 -25.44 0.56
C SER A 479 -19.43 -24.16 0.14
N SER A 480 -19.90 -23.36 1.09
CA SER A 480 -20.46 -22.03 0.83
C SER A 480 -19.42 -21.04 0.26
N LEU A 481 -18.20 -21.04 0.81
CA LEU A 481 -17.09 -20.18 0.36
C LEU A 481 -16.60 -20.51 -1.06
N THR A 482 -16.48 -21.80 -1.36
CA THR A 482 -15.91 -22.31 -2.60
C THR A 482 -16.95 -22.56 -3.68
N GLN A 483 -18.24 -22.63 -3.32
CA GLN A 483 -19.32 -23.08 -4.20
C GLN A 483 -19.04 -24.48 -4.79
N SER A 484 -18.45 -25.37 -3.98
CA SER A 484 -18.08 -26.72 -4.39
C SER A 484 -18.49 -27.73 -3.33
N SER A 485 -19.01 -28.88 -3.74
CA SER A 485 -19.16 -30.04 -2.86
C SER A 485 -17.87 -30.85 -2.80
N GLY A 486 -17.47 -31.31 -1.62
CA GLY A 486 -16.43 -32.33 -1.47
C GLY A 486 -16.46 -32.94 -0.08
N THR A 487 -15.59 -33.92 0.19
CA THR A 487 -15.44 -34.51 1.54
C THR A 487 -14.53 -33.65 2.41
N SER A 488 -14.97 -33.23 3.59
CA SER A 488 -14.11 -32.53 4.55
C SER A 488 -13.07 -33.49 5.13
N ILE A 489 -11.87 -32.99 5.44
CA ILE A 489 -10.83 -33.77 6.14
C ILE A 489 -11.36 -34.27 7.48
N CYS A 490 -12.20 -33.46 8.13
CA CYS A 490 -12.81 -33.75 9.43
C CYS A 490 -13.76 -34.97 9.38
N GLN A 491 -14.26 -35.40 8.21
CA GLN A 491 -15.10 -36.60 8.08
C GLN A 491 -14.29 -37.91 8.17
N GLY A 492 -12.97 -37.85 8.01
CA GLY A 492 -12.09 -39.02 8.10
C GLY A 492 -12.09 -39.72 9.46
N SER A 493 -12.58 -39.06 10.53
CA SER A 493 -12.55 -39.60 11.89
C SER A 493 -13.54 -40.73 12.18
N LYS A 494 -14.47 -41.06 11.26
CA LYS A 494 -15.50 -42.10 11.51
C LYS A 494 -15.00 -43.55 11.36
N GLN A 495 -13.69 -43.79 11.42
CA GLN A 495 -13.13 -45.15 11.33
C GLN A 495 -13.40 -45.95 12.62
N LYS A 496 -13.84 -47.21 12.49
CA LYS A 496 -14.15 -48.10 13.61
C LYS A 496 -12.93 -48.77 14.25
N ASP A 497 -11.76 -48.60 13.65
CA ASP A 497 -10.52 -49.26 14.01
C ASP A 497 -9.48 -48.16 14.09
N VAL A 498 -9.14 -47.71 15.29
CA VAL A 498 -8.34 -46.51 15.55
C VAL A 498 -7.31 -46.83 16.64
N ASP A 499 -6.04 -46.78 16.28
CA ASP A 499 -4.92 -47.06 17.18
C ASP A 499 -4.60 -45.87 18.10
N ALA A 500 -4.85 -44.64 17.61
CA ALA A 500 -4.57 -43.42 18.36
C ALA A 500 -5.74 -42.42 18.27
N VAL A 501 -6.10 -41.82 19.39
CA VAL A 501 -7.16 -40.80 19.45
C VAL A 501 -6.60 -39.43 19.83
N ILE A 502 -7.19 -38.35 19.31
CA ILE A 502 -6.93 -36.98 19.76
C ILE A 502 -8.12 -36.54 20.62
N LEU A 503 -7.83 -36.22 21.87
CA LEU A 503 -8.79 -35.73 22.85
C LEU A 503 -8.68 -34.21 22.91
N ALA A 504 -9.75 -33.50 22.57
CA ALA A 504 -9.82 -32.06 22.69
C ALA A 504 -11.17 -31.68 23.31
N ASP A 505 -11.16 -30.71 24.22
CA ASP A 505 -12.39 -30.23 24.84
C ASP A 505 -13.40 -29.78 23.78
N PRO A 506 -14.56 -30.45 23.62
CA PRO A 506 -15.51 -30.12 22.55
C PRO A 506 -16.16 -28.75 22.71
N GLU A 507 -16.05 -28.14 23.89
CA GLU A 507 -16.55 -26.79 24.17
C GLU A 507 -15.50 -25.71 23.85
N ASP A 508 -14.24 -26.09 23.67
CA ASP A 508 -13.16 -25.21 23.23
C ASP A 508 -12.86 -25.38 21.74
N MET A 509 -13.34 -24.41 20.95
CA MET A 509 -13.15 -24.39 19.50
C MET A 509 -11.69 -24.36 19.06
N GLU A 510 -10.81 -23.70 19.81
CA GLU A 510 -9.39 -23.63 19.45
C GLU A 510 -8.71 -24.97 19.75
N ALA A 511 -9.10 -25.66 20.83
CA ALA A 511 -8.66 -27.02 21.12
C ALA A 511 -9.11 -28.00 20.03
N VAL A 512 -10.41 -28.01 19.68
CA VAL A 512 -10.97 -28.85 18.60
C VAL A 512 -10.30 -28.55 17.26
N SER A 513 -10.13 -27.26 16.94
CA SER A 513 -9.48 -26.88 15.68
C SER A 513 -8.03 -27.33 15.65
N THR A 514 -7.33 -27.23 16.77
CA THR A 514 -5.94 -27.71 16.88
C THR A 514 -5.87 -29.22 16.73
N ALA A 515 -6.82 -29.97 17.28
CA ALA A 515 -6.91 -31.42 17.09
C ALA A 515 -7.03 -31.80 15.61
N PHE A 516 -7.91 -31.12 14.85
CA PHE A 516 -8.06 -31.39 13.41
C PHE A 516 -6.84 -30.95 12.59
N VAL A 517 -6.22 -29.82 12.92
CA VAL A 517 -4.95 -29.40 12.28
C VAL A 517 -3.86 -30.43 12.55
N LEU A 518 -3.75 -30.91 13.79
CA LEU A 518 -2.77 -31.92 14.16
C LEU A 518 -3.04 -33.25 13.47
N TYR A 519 -4.31 -33.65 13.37
CA TYR A 519 -4.73 -34.84 12.63
C TYR A 519 -4.26 -34.78 11.17
N ASP A 520 -4.51 -33.66 10.46
CA ASP A 520 -4.09 -33.48 9.06
C ASP A 520 -2.56 -33.52 8.89
N LEU A 521 -1.81 -32.95 9.84
CA LEU A 521 -0.35 -32.92 9.78
C LEU A 521 0.30 -34.27 10.14
N LEU A 522 -0.25 -35.01 11.11
CA LEU A 522 0.31 -36.27 11.59
C LEU A 522 -0.15 -37.48 10.78
N ALA A 523 -1.40 -37.53 10.32
CA ALA A 523 -1.92 -38.71 9.63
C ALA A 523 -1.05 -39.16 8.44
N PRO A 524 -0.56 -38.27 7.55
CA PRO A 524 0.32 -38.67 6.45
C PRO A 524 1.68 -39.23 6.91
N LEU A 525 2.19 -38.76 8.05
CA LEU A 525 3.47 -39.23 8.61
C LEU A 525 3.31 -40.62 9.23
N LEU A 526 2.16 -40.90 9.84
CA LEU A 526 1.86 -42.18 10.50
C LEU A 526 1.58 -43.30 9.49
N VAL A 527 1.06 -42.98 8.30
CA VAL A 527 0.81 -43.97 7.23
C VAL A 527 2.11 -44.66 6.76
N GLY A 528 3.27 -44.00 6.86
CA GLY A 528 4.57 -44.55 6.47
C GLY A 528 5.22 -45.48 7.51
N THR A 529 4.81 -45.39 8.77
CA THR A 529 5.36 -46.13 9.90
C THR A 529 4.27 -46.95 10.55
N ALA A 530 4.05 -48.17 10.06
CA ALA A 530 3.19 -49.18 10.68
C ALA A 530 1.75 -48.72 11.00
N SER A 531 0.95 -48.46 9.95
CA SER A 531 -0.53 -48.49 9.95
C SER A 531 -1.32 -47.83 11.09
N LEU A 532 -0.74 -46.92 11.88
CA LEU A 532 -1.45 -46.27 12.99
C LEU A 532 -2.58 -45.40 12.44
N LYS A 533 -3.82 -45.77 12.78
CA LYS A 533 -5.03 -45.01 12.45
C LYS A 533 -5.30 -44.00 13.55
N LEU A 534 -5.37 -42.73 13.17
CA LEU A 534 -5.61 -41.61 14.06
C LEU A 534 -7.08 -41.17 13.94
N ALA A 535 -7.73 -40.75 15.03
CA ALA A 535 -9.05 -40.10 14.94
C ALA A 535 -9.18 -38.98 15.98
N VAL A 536 -9.92 -37.91 15.64
CA VAL A 536 -10.33 -36.87 16.59
C VAL A 536 -11.67 -37.27 17.18
N LEU A 537 -11.76 -37.38 18.51
CA LEU A 537 -13.02 -37.74 19.17
C LEU A 537 -13.96 -36.55 19.27
N THR A 538 -15.24 -36.78 19.01
CA THR A 538 -16.33 -35.81 19.21
C THR A 538 -17.10 -36.11 20.49
N ARG A 539 -17.88 -35.13 20.99
CA ARG A 539 -18.57 -35.16 22.29
C ARG A 539 -19.22 -36.50 22.67
N ASP A 540 -19.91 -37.14 21.72
CA ASP A 540 -20.69 -38.35 22.00
C ASP A 540 -19.91 -39.67 21.78
N GLN A 541 -18.62 -39.58 21.44
CA GLN A 541 -17.77 -40.73 21.16
C GLN A 541 -17.03 -41.20 22.42
N GLN A 542 -16.93 -42.52 22.56
CA GLN A 542 -16.09 -43.15 23.57
C GLN A 542 -14.71 -43.47 22.99
N ILE A 543 -13.71 -43.57 23.85
CA ILE A 543 -12.39 -44.05 23.43
C ILE A 543 -12.53 -45.51 22.98
N PRO A 544 -12.11 -45.88 21.75
CA PRO A 544 -12.10 -47.26 21.30
C PRO A 544 -11.28 -48.15 22.24
N THR A 545 -11.76 -49.36 22.52
CA THR A 545 -11.11 -50.29 23.46
C THR A 545 -9.71 -50.72 23.02
N ASP A 546 -9.43 -50.62 21.73
CA ASP A 546 -8.19 -51.07 21.11
C ASP A 546 -7.18 -49.93 20.93
N SER A 547 -7.51 -48.70 21.36
CA SER A 547 -6.62 -47.54 21.24
C SER A 547 -5.41 -47.65 22.18
N VAL A 548 -4.23 -47.51 21.60
CA VAL A 548 -2.93 -47.63 22.27
C VAL A 548 -2.39 -46.26 22.71
N CYS A 549 -2.88 -45.16 22.12
CA CYS A 549 -2.40 -43.82 22.42
C CYS A 549 -3.53 -42.79 22.40
N ALA A 550 -3.47 -41.81 23.31
CA ALA A 550 -4.35 -40.65 23.34
C ALA A 550 -3.53 -39.36 23.37
N LEU A 551 -3.70 -38.50 22.38
CA LEU A 551 -3.11 -37.16 22.31
C LEU A 551 -4.07 -36.17 22.98
N LEU A 552 -3.74 -35.69 24.18
CA LEU A 552 -4.57 -34.76 24.92
C LEU A 552 -4.22 -33.31 24.57
N ILE A 553 -5.11 -32.62 23.86
CA ILE A 553 -4.99 -31.18 23.61
C ILE A 553 -5.27 -30.41 24.90
N CYS A 554 -4.25 -29.74 25.41
CA CYS A 554 -4.27 -29.02 26.67
C CYS A 554 -4.48 -27.53 26.43
N SER A 555 -5.74 -27.09 26.52
CA SER A 555 -6.16 -25.69 26.45
C SER A 555 -6.55 -25.11 27.82
N ASP A 556 -6.77 -23.80 27.90
CA ASP A 556 -7.20 -23.15 29.14
C ASP A 556 -8.59 -23.66 29.54
N GLY A 557 -8.74 -24.07 30.81
CA GLY A 557 -9.95 -24.72 31.29
C GLY A 557 -10.22 -26.13 30.75
N GLY A 558 -9.43 -26.66 29.82
CA GLY A 558 -9.71 -27.96 29.17
C GLY A 558 -9.72 -29.15 30.14
N LEU A 559 -8.91 -29.12 31.21
CA LEU A 559 -8.95 -30.13 32.28
C LEU A 559 -10.15 -29.97 33.24
N ALA A 560 -10.87 -28.85 33.16
CA ALA A 560 -12.13 -28.67 33.87
C ALA A 560 -13.33 -29.19 33.07
N SER A 561 -13.14 -29.54 31.79
CA SER A 561 -14.19 -30.09 30.93
C SER A 561 -14.61 -31.49 31.39
N LYS A 562 -15.92 -31.66 31.59
CA LYS A 562 -16.51 -32.96 31.96
C LYS A 562 -16.17 -34.03 30.93
N GLN A 563 -16.23 -33.69 29.63
CA GLN A 563 -15.97 -34.65 28.56
C GLN A 563 -14.51 -35.14 28.57
N VAL A 564 -13.58 -34.21 28.76
CA VAL A 564 -12.14 -34.53 28.87
C VAL A 564 -11.89 -35.41 30.09
N ALA A 565 -12.56 -35.14 31.21
CA ALA A 565 -12.47 -35.98 32.40
C ALA A 565 -12.98 -37.41 32.15
N GLU A 566 -14.14 -37.56 31.50
CA GLU A 566 -14.70 -38.86 31.14
C GLU A 566 -13.78 -39.65 30.19
N TRP A 567 -13.20 -39.00 29.17
CA TRP A 567 -12.24 -39.65 28.28
C TRP A 567 -10.96 -40.07 29.00
N LEU A 568 -10.41 -39.22 29.87
CA LEU A 568 -9.22 -39.59 30.63
C LEU A 568 -9.48 -40.75 31.60
N MET A 569 -10.67 -40.78 32.21
CA MET A 569 -11.12 -41.93 33.00
C MET A 569 -11.22 -43.19 32.13
N GLN A 570 -11.86 -43.12 30.95
CA GLN A 570 -11.93 -44.24 30.00
C GLN A 570 -10.54 -44.74 29.59
N ALA A 571 -9.62 -43.83 29.24
CA ALA A 571 -8.24 -44.16 28.88
C ALA A 571 -7.51 -44.90 30.00
N SER A 572 -7.77 -44.55 31.26
CA SER A 572 -7.15 -45.22 32.42
C SER A 572 -7.58 -46.66 32.62
N TYR A 573 -8.74 -47.06 32.08
CA TYR A 573 -9.21 -48.44 32.11
C TYR A 573 -8.65 -49.30 30.97
N LEU A 574 -7.98 -48.69 29.99
CA LEU A 574 -7.36 -49.39 28.88
C LEU A 574 -5.95 -49.86 29.27
N THR A 575 -5.66 -51.15 29.05
CA THR A 575 -4.42 -51.80 29.51
C THR A 575 -3.14 -51.17 28.94
N PHE A 576 -3.21 -50.55 27.76
CA PHE A 576 -2.03 -50.09 27.01
C PHE A 576 -2.16 -48.65 26.48
N CYS A 577 -3.10 -47.84 27.00
CA CYS A 577 -3.30 -46.48 26.49
C CYS A 577 -2.32 -45.49 27.13
N ALA A 578 -1.38 -44.98 26.35
CA ALA A 578 -0.51 -43.87 26.76
C ALA A 578 -1.17 -42.53 26.44
N VAL A 579 -1.25 -41.62 27.42
CA VAL A 579 -1.77 -40.26 27.22
C VAL A 579 -0.60 -39.29 27.06
N LEU A 580 -0.53 -38.59 25.93
CA LEU A 580 0.48 -37.57 25.65
C LEU A 580 -0.17 -36.17 25.68
N PRO A 581 0.13 -35.32 26.69
CA PRO A 581 -0.37 -33.95 26.71
C PRO A 581 0.33 -33.06 25.67
N ILE A 582 -0.45 -32.27 24.95
CA ILE A 582 0.01 -31.30 23.94
C ILE A 582 -0.51 -29.92 24.34
N LEU A 583 0.39 -29.05 24.80
CA LEU A 583 0.06 -27.67 25.17
C LEU A 583 -0.21 -26.83 23.91
N VAL A 584 -1.38 -26.22 23.84
CA VAL A 584 -1.79 -25.38 22.69
C VAL A 584 -1.91 -23.89 23.01
N THR A 585 -1.90 -23.54 24.30
CA THR A 585 -1.92 -22.16 24.79
C THR A 585 -0.95 -22.01 25.96
N ASP A 586 -0.32 -20.84 26.06
CA ASP A 586 0.53 -20.46 27.19
C ASP A 586 -0.30 -20.22 28.47
N GLU A 587 -1.63 -20.12 28.34
CA GLU A 587 -2.58 -19.91 29.43
C GLU A 587 -3.05 -21.21 30.09
N PHE A 588 -2.55 -22.37 29.64
CA PHE A 588 -2.92 -23.67 30.22
C PHE A 588 -2.64 -23.69 31.72
N GLN A 589 -3.67 -24.02 32.50
CA GLN A 589 -3.60 -24.10 33.95
C GLN A 589 -4.20 -25.42 34.44
N PHE A 590 -3.61 -25.96 35.50
CA PHE A 590 -4.22 -27.06 36.23
C PHE A 590 -5.50 -26.59 36.93
N PRO A 591 -6.56 -27.42 36.99
CA PRO A 591 -7.80 -27.03 37.63
C PRO A 591 -7.59 -26.70 39.10
N SER A 592 -8.29 -25.67 39.58
CA SER A 592 -8.33 -25.36 41.01
C SER A 592 -9.08 -26.45 41.79
N LEU A 593 -8.83 -26.58 43.10
CA LEU A 593 -9.60 -27.49 43.96
C LEU A 593 -11.12 -27.23 43.91
N SER A 594 -11.53 -25.98 43.71
CA SER A 594 -12.93 -25.61 43.50
C SER A 594 -13.48 -26.15 42.18
N SER A 595 -12.71 -26.02 41.08
CA SER A 595 -13.08 -26.56 39.76
C SER A 595 -13.25 -28.09 39.82
N PHE A 596 -12.37 -28.78 40.54
CA PHE A 596 -12.51 -30.23 40.77
C PHE A 596 -13.80 -30.60 41.50
N ARG A 597 -14.23 -29.81 42.49
CA ARG A 597 -15.51 -30.04 43.17
C ARG A 597 -16.70 -29.81 42.25
N GLU A 598 -16.60 -28.85 41.35
CA GLU A 598 -17.63 -28.57 40.36
C GLU A 598 -17.76 -29.72 39.34
N ILE A 599 -16.63 -30.25 38.86
CA ILE A 599 -16.58 -31.46 38.02
C ILE A 599 -17.20 -32.66 38.74
N ALA A 600 -16.87 -32.87 40.03
CA ALA A 600 -17.47 -33.94 40.83
C ALA A 600 -18.99 -33.74 40.98
N SER A 601 -19.47 -32.50 41.07
CA SER A 601 -20.90 -32.21 41.18
C SER A 601 -21.69 -32.35 39.88
N SER A 602 -21.03 -32.31 38.72
CA SER A 602 -21.67 -32.34 37.39
C SER A 602 -21.99 -33.76 36.87
N GLY A 603 -21.87 -34.78 37.73
CA GLY A 603 -22.32 -36.14 37.44
C GLY A 603 -21.21 -37.18 37.29
N ILE A 604 -19.97 -36.84 37.64
CA ILE A 604 -18.93 -37.85 37.90
C ILE A 604 -19.18 -38.36 39.32
N GLU A 605 -19.42 -39.66 39.52
CA GLU A 605 -19.71 -40.20 40.86
C GLU A 605 -18.59 -39.82 41.84
N ASN A 606 -18.91 -39.51 43.10
CA ASN A 606 -17.93 -38.96 44.06
C ASN A 606 -16.64 -39.80 44.21
N GLY A 607 -16.68 -41.11 43.92
CA GLY A 607 -15.50 -41.98 43.91
C GLY A 607 -14.53 -41.71 42.75
N ASP A 608 -15.03 -41.19 41.63
CA ASP A 608 -14.28 -41.02 40.39
C ASP A 608 -13.46 -39.72 40.35
N ALA A 609 -13.82 -38.70 41.14
CA ALA A 609 -13.04 -37.46 41.21
C ALA A 609 -11.61 -37.67 41.76
N ALA A 610 -11.45 -38.55 42.76
CA ALA A 610 -10.13 -38.89 43.31
C ALA A 610 -9.30 -39.75 42.35
N SER A 611 -9.96 -40.52 41.48
CA SER A 611 -9.31 -41.29 40.41
C SER A 611 -8.87 -40.35 39.30
N TYR A 612 -9.72 -39.42 38.88
CA TYR A 612 -9.40 -38.40 37.89
C TYR A 612 -8.17 -37.56 38.28
N PHE A 613 -8.10 -37.13 39.55
CA PHE A 613 -6.94 -36.41 40.06
C PHE A 613 -5.64 -37.23 39.99
N ARG A 614 -5.72 -38.53 40.29
CA ARG A 614 -4.56 -39.44 40.15
C ARG A 614 -4.14 -39.61 38.69
N ILE A 615 -5.09 -39.63 37.76
CA ILE A 615 -4.81 -39.70 36.33
C ILE A 615 -4.10 -38.43 35.87
N ILE A 616 -4.60 -37.23 36.23
CA ILE A 616 -3.92 -35.98 35.88
C ILE A 616 -2.48 -35.98 36.40
N LYS A 617 -2.27 -36.34 37.67
CA LYS A 617 -0.91 -36.47 38.23
C LYS A 617 -0.02 -37.42 37.44
N ALA A 618 -0.55 -38.57 37.03
CA ALA A 618 0.18 -39.54 36.23
C ALA A 618 0.51 -39.00 34.83
N VAL A 619 -0.45 -38.33 34.15
CA VAL A 619 -0.28 -37.77 32.81
C VAL A 619 0.78 -36.66 32.79
N PHE A 620 0.81 -35.82 33.82
CA PHE A 620 1.71 -34.66 33.91
C PHE A 620 2.97 -34.88 34.77
N GLN A 621 3.14 -36.09 35.34
CA GLN A 621 4.26 -36.47 36.22
C GLN A 621 4.40 -35.58 37.47
N GLU A 622 3.27 -35.19 38.08
CA GLU A 622 3.18 -34.35 39.29
C GLU A 622 2.93 -35.10 40.62
#